data_AF-A0A6G3DMD1-F1
#
_entry.id   AF-A0A6G3DMD1-F1
#
_cell.length_a   1.000
_cell.length_b   1.000
_cell.length_c   1.000
_cell.angle_alpha   90.00
_cell.angle_beta   90.00
_cell.angle_gamma   90.00
#
_symmetry.space_group_name_H-M   'P 1'
#
loop_
_entity.id
_entity.type
_entity.pdbx_description
1 polymer ?
#
loop_
_entity_poly.entity_id
_entity_poly.type
_entity_poly.pdbx_seq_one_letter_code
_entity_poly.pdbx_strand_id
1 'polypeptide(L)'
;MADSAKKGRAVLTGIDASGPVPVEYRFAHSKGGNRHLTVVFANLFAPDDYGWATGVLDGLRSNILWIRDSFDGGNTYYLCKGMDFSVEKSVIGLVSRVMEALALTPDDVTLWGSSKGGSAALYFGLRYGFRNIVASVPQLRMGTFVRDVYPDVGRHMLGEAMPEENVRVLDAVLPDLLASGANPEARIYLVSSPQDEQYKDQVEPFVGLLRRYRNFNFIFSESPHITDHGKVSLRNVPPLLGIAYLLVEGIAPAIGITRHGYEEPGRDTSGIEGFLKATSVVQETFSRPTVVAPAENALVPVGPVQFTGVAPGAVRVSIWENGKYLASAPVGADGAWNWQAETAWSEGEHLVRLFAVDPNGFQSHRTDVRFAVSAAVTAPPHGFEAGFLQAPVVRTPEAHQRLPEAVRFAGVAVGAVSVGLREGGYALGTCPVAADGTWLWDAGRAWVEGAHVVEVFAVDAVGQESAPVPVPFTIVRAQAGTMAYGH
;
A
#
# COMPACT_ATOMS: atom_id res chain seq x y z
N MET A 1 -14.24 -18.41 -9.38
CA MET A 1 -13.08 -17.68 -8.83
C MET A 1 -12.07 -17.55 -9.94
N ALA A 2 -11.88 -16.35 -10.46
CA ALA A 2 -10.96 -16.08 -11.56
C ALA A 2 -9.52 -16.25 -11.07
N ASP A 3 -8.77 -17.06 -11.81
CA ASP A 3 -7.35 -17.31 -11.65
C ASP A 3 -6.60 -15.97 -11.57
N SER A 4 -5.81 -15.76 -10.51
CA SER A 4 -4.99 -14.56 -10.37
C SER A 4 -3.87 -14.63 -11.39
N ALA A 5 -4.08 -13.99 -12.55
CA ALA A 5 -3.06 -13.86 -13.58
C ALA A 5 -1.75 -13.35 -12.94
N LYS A 6 -0.68 -14.16 -13.01
CA LYS A 6 0.65 -13.83 -12.53
C LYS A 6 1.05 -12.46 -13.10
N LYS A 7 1.22 -11.45 -12.23
CA LYS A 7 1.55 -10.05 -12.57
C LYS A 7 3.00 -9.85 -13.10
N GLY A 8 3.53 -10.77 -13.90
CA GLY A 8 4.92 -10.75 -14.39
C GLY A 8 5.04 -10.96 -15.89
N ARG A 9 6.21 -10.63 -16.44
CA ARG A 9 6.56 -11.02 -17.82
C ARG A 9 6.68 -12.54 -17.91
N ALA A 10 6.34 -13.13 -19.07
CA ALA A 10 6.71 -14.52 -19.34
C ALA A 10 8.24 -14.59 -19.48
N VAL A 11 8.88 -15.40 -18.64
CA VAL A 11 10.34 -15.56 -18.61
C VAL A 11 10.71 -16.96 -19.09
N LEU A 12 11.56 -17.02 -20.11
CA LEU A 12 12.21 -18.23 -20.58
C LEU A 12 13.51 -18.42 -19.77
N THR A 13 13.84 -19.67 -19.44
CA THR A 13 15.14 -20.03 -18.86
C THR A 13 15.83 -20.99 -19.82
N GLY A 14 17.14 -20.83 -20.02
CA GLY A 14 17.89 -21.67 -20.94
C GLY A 14 19.38 -21.71 -20.63
N ILE A 15 20.06 -22.60 -21.35
CA ILE A 15 21.52 -22.73 -21.37
C ILE A 15 21.94 -22.61 -22.83
N ASP A 16 22.81 -21.66 -23.14
CA ASP A 16 23.49 -21.62 -24.43
C ASP A 16 24.82 -22.36 -24.31
N ALA A 17 24.98 -23.42 -25.11
CA ALA A 17 26.20 -24.23 -25.17
C ALA A 17 26.91 -24.08 -26.53
N SER A 18 26.68 -22.95 -27.21
CA SER A 18 27.25 -22.70 -28.54
C SER A 18 28.68 -22.15 -28.47
N GLY A 19 29.08 -21.65 -27.29
CA GLY A 19 30.45 -21.18 -27.00
C GLY A 19 31.34 -22.24 -26.34
N PRO A 20 32.60 -21.90 -26.02
CA PRO A 20 33.54 -22.80 -25.36
C PRO A 20 33.07 -23.40 -24.03
N VAL A 21 32.26 -22.65 -23.28
CA VAL A 21 31.61 -23.08 -22.02
C VAL A 21 30.12 -22.74 -22.03
N PRO A 22 29.25 -23.53 -21.38
CA PRO A 22 27.82 -23.26 -21.32
C PRO A 22 27.50 -22.00 -20.49
N VAL A 23 26.52 -21.21 -20.92
CA VAL A 23 26.05 -19.99 -20.25
C VAL A 23 24.59 -20.11 -19.89
N GLU A 24 24.28 -19.99 -18.61
CA GLU A 24 22.90 -19.93 -18.11
C GLU A 24 22.29 -18.54 -18.30
N TYR A 25 21.08 -18.49 -18.85
CA TYR A 25 20.38 -17.24 -19.09
C TYR A 25 18.88 -17.32 -18.79
N ARG A 26 18.30 -16.15 -18.54
CA ARG A 26 16.85 -15.91 -18.61
C ARG A 26 16.55 -14.89 -19.68
N PHE A 27 15.39 -15.01 -20.31
CA PHE A 27 14.97 -14.09 -21.35
C PHE A 27 13.49 -13.74 -21.24
N ALA A 28 13.15 -12.46 -21.42
CA ALA A 28 11.77 -11.99 -21.53
C ALA A 28 11.62 -11.10 -22.76
N HIS A 29 10.60 -11.37 -23.57
CA HIS A 29 10.27 -10.55 -24.73
C HIS A 29 9.79 -9.15 -24.33
N SER A 30 9.98 -8.19 -25.25
CA SER A 30 9.42 -6.85 -25.11
C SER A 30 7.89 -6.86 -25.02
N LYS A 31 7.33 -6.01 -24.15
CA LYS A 31 5.90 -5.69 -24.14
C LYS A 31 5.62 -4.68 -25.25
N GLY A 32 4.74 -5.04 -26.18
CA GLY A 32 4.32 -4.14 -27.27
C GLY A 32 5.37 -3.92 -28.36
N GLY A 33 6.31 -4.85 -28.54
CA GLY A 33 7.16 -4.92 -29.74
C GLY A 33 8.29 -3.92 -29.86
N ASN A 34 8.71 -3.25 -28.78
CA ASN A 34 9.86 -2.35 -28.81
C ASN A 34 11.14 -3.11 -29.21
N ARG A 35 11.94 -2.51 -30.10
CA ARG A 35 13.18 -3.04 -30.67
C ARG A 35 14.38 -2.59 -29.85
N HIS A 36 14.43 -3.01 -28.59
CA HIS A 36 15.55 -2.74 -27.68
C HIS A 36 15.88 -4.00 -26.89
N LEU A 37 17.15 -4.24 -26.62
CA LEU A 37 17.62 -5.32 -25.76
C LEU A 37 18.35 -4.76 -24.54
N THR A 38 17.89 -5.13 -23.35
CA THR A 38 18.57 -4.86 -22.09
C THR A 38 19.28 -6.13 -21.65
N VAL A 39 20.61 -6.13 -21.62
CA VAL A 39 21.43 -7.24 -21.13
C VAL A 39 21.81 -6.95 -19.68
N VAL A 40 21.43 -7.84 -18.78
CA VAL A 40 21.61 -7.68 -17.34
C VAL A 40 22.64 -8.67 -16.84
N PHE A 41 23.71 -8.13 -16.26
CA PHE A 41 24.73 -8.90 -15.57
C PHE A 41 24.43 -8.94 -14.08
N ALA A 42 24.27 -10.14 -13.55
CA ALA A 42 24.07 -10.42 -12.14
C ALA A 42 25.22 -9.91 -11.24
N ASN A 43 24.86 -9.56 -10.01
CA ASN A 43 25.79 -9.20 -8.94
C ASN A 43 26.49 -10.47 -8.36
N LEU A 44 27.33 -10.29 -7.34
CA LEU A 44 28.05 -11.40 -6.67
C LEU A 44 27.15 -12.24 -5.73
N PHE A 45 25.98 -11.72 -5.37
CA PHE A 45 25.15 -12.26 -4.29
C PHE A 45 23.83 -12.78 -4.83
N ALA A 46 23.89 -13.91 -5.53
CA ALA A 46 22.84 -14.91 -5.41
C ALA A 46 23.24 -16.20 -6.12
N PRO A 47 23.14 -17.35 -5.43
CA PRO A 47 23.17 -18.62 -6.12
C PRO A 47 21.94 -18.80 -7.02
N ASP A 48 20.79 -18.13 -6.83
CA ASP A 48 19.57 -18.33 -7.67
C ASP A 48 19.03 -17.06 -8.38
N ASP A 49 19.68 -15.90 -8.21
CA ASP A 49 19.23 -14.62 -8.75
C ASP A 49 20.03 -14.24 -9.99
N TYR A 50 19.32 -13.73 -10.99
CA TYR A 50 19.86 -13.28 -12.26
C TYR A 50 20.26 -11.80 -12.21
N GLY A 51 20.23 -11.20 -11.00
CA GLY A 51 20.46 -9.78 -10.73
C GLY A 51 19.37 -8.90 -11.33
N TRP A 52 18.72 -8.07 -10.53
CA TRP A 52 17.60 -7.23 -10.99
C TRP A 52 16.42 -8.02 -11.60
N ALA A 53 16.40 -9.36 -11.49
CA ALA A 53 15.30 -10.23 -11.89
C ALA A 53 14.21 -10.33 -10.81
N THR A 54 14.03 -9.25 -10.04
CA THR A 54 13.10 -9.11 -8.91
C THR A 54 11.74 -8.53 -9.32
N GLY A 55 11.51 -8.35 -10.62
CA GLY A 55 10.35 -7.65 -11.19
C GLY A 55 10.56 -6.14 -11.38
N VAL A 56 11.67 -5.57 -10.88
CA VAL A 56 11.98 -4.13 -11.00
C VAL A 56 12.11 -3.66 -12.46
N LEU A 57 12.48 -4.57 -13.38
CA LEU A 57 12.58 -4.30 -14.82
C LEU A 57 11.32 -4.67 -15.62
N ASP A 58 10.27 -5.22 -14.99
CA ASP A 58 9.09 -5.75 -15.71
C ASP A 58 8.28 -4.69 -16.45
N GLY A 59 8.42 -3.43 -16.02
CA GLY A 59 7.81 -2.27 -16.62
C GLY A 59 8.56 -1.74 -17.84
N LEU A 60 9.86 -2.05 -18.00
CA LEU A 60 10.61 -1.66 -19.21
C LEU A 60 9.89 -2.22 -20.43
N ARG A 61 9.93 -1.52 -21.56
CA ARG A 61 9.36 -2.01 -22.82
C ARG A 61 10.35 -2.81 -23.67
N SER A 62 11.58 -3.08 -23.21
CA SER A 62 12.61 -3.82 -23.95
C SER A 62 12.46 -5.34 -23.87
N ASN A 63 13.17 -6.05 -24.75
CA ASN A 63 13.58 -7.44 -24.51
C ASN A 63 14.63 -7.42 -23.40
N ILE A 64 14.61 -8.41 -22.51
CA ILE A 64 15.56 -8.46 -21.40
C ILE A 64 16.24 -9.83 -21.39
N LEU A 65 17.56 -9.82 -21.48
CA LEU A 65 18.42 -10.99 -21.35
C LEU A 65 19.18 -10.87 -20.03
N TRP A 66 18.93 -11.77 -19.10
CA TRP A 66 19.74 -11.86 -17.89
C TRP A 66 20.74 -13.00 -18.02
N ILE A 67 21.99 -12.74 -17.63
CA ILE A 67 23.08 -13.73 -17.71
C ILE A 67 23.56 -14.03 -16.29
N ARG A 68 23.47 -15.31 -15.90
CA ARG A 68 23.98 -15.77 -14.60
C ARG A 68 25.48 -16.01 -14.70
N ASP A 69 26.21 -15.61 -13.66
CA ASP A 69 27.65 -15.86 -13.55
C ASP A 69 27.88 -17.06 -12.65
N SER A 70 27.69 -18.25 -13.21
CA SER A 70 27.96 -19.52 -12.53
C SER A 70 28.63 -20.45 -13.53
N PHE A 71 29.95 -20.56 -13.43
CA PHE A 71 30.76 -21.41 -14.30
C PHE A 71 31.52 -22.38 -13.42
N ASP A 72 31.17 -23.66 -13.50
CA ASP A 72 31.67 -24.72 -12.62
C ASP A 72 31.50 -24.39 -11.12
N GLY A 73 30.34 -23.83 -10.76
CA GLY A 73 29.97 -23.53 -9.37
C GLY A 73 30.57 -22.25 -8.79
N GLY A 74 31.32 -21.46 -9.57
CA GLY A 74 31.93 -20.21 -9.11
C GLY A 74 31.67 -19.00 -10.02
N ASN A 75 31.84 -17.81 -9.46
CA ASN A 75 31.76 -16.54 -10.17
C ASN A 75 33.05 -16.23 -10.93
N THR A 76 32.93 -15.62 -12.10
CA THR A 76 34.04 -15.37 -13.03
C THR A 76 34.14 -13.91 -13.47
N TYR A 77 33.30 -13.03 -12.92
CA TYR A 77 33.09 -11.67 -13.44
C TYR A 77 32.67 -11.67 -14.93
N TYR A 78 32.18 -12.80 -15.44
CA TYR A 78 31.93 -13.04 -16.87
C TYR A 78 33.19 -13.01 -17.74
N LEU A 79 34.38 -13.07 -17.14
CA LEU A 79 35.66 -12.93 -17.82
C LEU A 79 36.40 -14.25 -17.91
N CYS A 80 36.79 -14.82 -16.77
CA CYS A 80 37.71 -15.96 -16.76
C CYS A 80 37.55 -16.88 -15.56
N LYS A 81 37.99 -18.13 -15.75
CA LYS A 81 38.21 -19.13 -14.70
C LYS A 81 39.66 -19.60 -14.78
N GLY A 82 40.42 -19.50 -13.70
CA GLY A 82 41.85 -19.83 -13.68
C GLY A 82 42.65 -19.13 -14.79
N MET A 83 42.33 -17.86 -15.07
CA MET A 83 42.84 -17.05 -16.19
C MET A 83 42.53 -17.56 -17.60
N ASP A 84 41.66 -18.57 -17.76
CA ASP A 84 41.08 -18.93 -19.05
C ASP A 84 39.88 -18.03 -19.38
N PHE A 85 40.03 -17.19 -20.40
CA PHE A 85 39.02 -16.25 -20.89
C PHE A 85 38.00 -16.87 -21.86
N SER A 86 37.90 -18.21 -21.89
CA SER A 86 36.84 -18.91 -22.62
C SER A 86 35.44 -18.54 -22.14
N VAL A 87 35.30 -18.16 -20.87
CA VAL A 87 34.04 -17.65 -20.30
C VAL A 87 33.60 -16.36 -21.00
N GLU A 88 34.50 -15.39 -21.14
CA GLU A 88 34.21 -14.14 -21.86
C GLU A 88 33.66 -14.41 -23.26
N LYS A 89 34.31 -15.31 -24.02
CA LYS A 89 33.93 -15.67 -25.39
C LYS A 89 32.52 -16.25 -25.46
N SER A 90 32.17 -17.11 -24.49
CA SER A 90 30.82 -17.67 -24.40
C SER A 90 29.77 -16.61 -24.08
N VAL A 91 30.05 -15.72 -23.12
CA VAL A 91 29.11 -14.67 -22.70
C VAL A 91 28.83 -13.69 -23.84
N ILE A 92 29.86 -13.15 -24.50
CA ILE A 92 29.63 -12.27 -25.66
C ILE A 92 28.95 -13.01 -26.80
N GLY A 93 29.30 -14.28 -27.03
CA GLY A 93 28.65 -15.10 -28.05
C GLY A 93 27.14 -15.21 -27.84
N LEU A 94 26.70 -15.46 -26.60
CA LEU A 94 25.28 -15.48 -26.26
C LEU A 94 24.61 -14.13 -26.54
N VAL A 95 25.20 -13.04 -26.06
CA VAL A 95 24.66 -11.68 -26.27
C VAL A 95 24.51 -11.38 -27.76
N SER A 96 25.53 -11.65 -28.56
CA SER A 96 25.50 -11.43 -30.02
C SER A 96 24.42 -12.25 -30.70
N ARG A 97 24.30 -13.55 -30.39
CA ARG A 97 23.26 -14.41 -30.97
C ARG A 97 21.84 -13.95 -30.63
N VAL A 98 21.60 -13.54 -29.38
CA VAL A 98 20.28 -13.02 -28.97
C VAL A 98 19.98 -11.69 -29.66
N MET A 99 20.97 -10.80 -29.75
CA MET A 99 20.85 -9.54 -30.48
C MET A 99 20.52 -9.78 -31.97
N GLU A 100 21.25 -10.67 -32.62
CA GLU A 100 21.04 -11.06 -34.03
C GLU A 100 19.67 -11.71 -34.25
N ALA A 101 19.24 -12.61 -33.36
CA ALA A 101 17.92 -13.25 -33.43
C ALA A 101 16.76 -12.26 -33.29
N LEU A 102 16.99 -11.13 -32.60
CA LEU A 102 16.03 -10.02 -32.49
C LEU A 102 16.17 -9.00 -33.64
N ALA A 103 17.07 -9.23 -34.59
CA ALA A 103 17.43 -8.31 -35.67
C ALA A 103 17.83 -6.92 -35.13
N LEU A 104 18.63 -6.89 -34.07
CA LEU A 104 19.12 -5.67 -33.42
C LEU A 104 20.59 -5.42 -33.76
N THR A 105 21.04 -4.19 -33.52
CA THR A 105 22.44 -3.78 -33.62
C THR A 105 22.97 -3.41 -32.24
N PRO A 106 24.30 -3.25 -32.04
CA PRO A 106 24.86 -2.77 -30.76
C PRO A 106 24.31 -1.41 -30.30
N ASP A 107 23.72 -0.62 -31.21
CA ASP A 107 23.08 0.66 -30.92
C ASP A 107 21.74 0.52 -30.18
N ASP A 108 21.07 -0.63 -30.36
CA ASP A 108 19.77 -0.98 -29.79
C ASP A 108 19.89 -1.75 -28.47
N VAL A 109 21.10 -1.79 -27.90
CA VAL A 109 21.43 -2.58 -26.70
C VAL A 109 21.80 -1.66 -25.54
N THR A 110 21.29 -1.99 -24.36
CA THR A 110 21.76 -1.46 -23.08
C THR A 110 22.37 -2.58 -22.26
N LEU A 111 23.66 -2.45 -21.92
CA LEU A 111 24.30 -3.28 -20.92
C LEU A 111 24.05 -2.69 -19.54
N TRP A 112 23.66 -3.54 -18.59
CA TRP A 112 23.21 -3.12 -17.28
C TRP A 112 23.82 -3.98 -16.18
N GLY A 113 24.29 -3.35 -15.11
CA GLY A 113 24.61 -4.08 -13.89
C GLY A 113 25.07 -3.20 -12.74
N SER A 114 25.20 -3.83 -11.58
CA SER A 114 25.70 -3.22 -10.35
C SER A 114 26.84 -4.04 -9.76
N SER A 115 27.81 -3.39 -9.11
CA SER A 115 28.98 -4.07 -8.53
C SER A 115 29.69 -4.88 -9.62
N LYS A 116 29.93 -6.18 -9.44
CA LYS A 116 30.44 -7.09 -10.48
C LYS A 116 29.73 -6.94 -11.83
N GLY A 117 28.40 -6.83 -11.82
CA GLY A 117 27.62 -6.67 -13.05
C GLY A 117 27.87 -5.31 -13.71
N GLY A 118 28.16 -4.27 -12.93
CA GLY A 118 28.54 -2.96 -13.44
C GLY A 118 29.92 -2.99 -14.11
N SER A 119 30.87 -3.73 -13.53
CA SER A 119 32.18 -3.99 -14.15
C SER A 119 32.03 -4.72 -15.48
N ALA A 120 31.19 -5.76 -15.53
CA ALA A 120 30.90 -6.49 -16.76
C ALA A 120 30.23 -5.60 -17.82
N ALA A 121 29.23 -4.80 -17.43
CA ALA A 121 28.56 -3.87 -18.34
C ALA A 121 29.55 -2.88 -18.97
N LEU A 122 30.48 -2.32 -18.17
CA LEU A 122 31.55 -1.47 -18.67
C LEU A 122 32.48 -2.23 -19.61
N TYR A 123 32.95 -3.42 -19.20
CA TYR A 123 33.91 -4.19 -19.97
C TYR A 123 33.35 -4.58 -21.34
N PHE A 124 32.21 -5.26 -21.36
CA PHE A 124 31.61 -5.71 -22.61
C PHE A 124 31.18 -4.52 -23.48
N GLY A 125 30.68 -3.45 -22.86
CA GLY A 125 30.23 -2.28 -23.59
C GLY A 125 31.36 -1.56 -24.31
N LEU A 126 32.47 -1.35 -23.61
CA LEU A 126 33.65 -0.70 -24.18
C LEU A 126 34.38 -1.60 -25.18
N ARG A 127 34.55 -2.89 -24.87
CA ARG A 127 35.32 -3.83 -25.70
C ARG A 127 34.59 -4.24 -26.97
N TYR A 128 33.27 -4.42 -26.92
CA TYR A 128 32.47 -4.96 -28.02
C TYR A 128 31.54 -3.94 -28.68
N GLY A 129 31.64 -2.66 -28.31
CA GLY A 129 30.99 -1.58 -29.06
C GLY A 129 29.50 -1.39 -28.79
N PHE A 130 28.98 -1.84 -27.63
CA PHE A 130 27.58 -1.58 -27.28
C PHE A 130 27.37 -0.13 -26.89
N ARG A 131 26.29 0.47 -27.39
CA ARG A 131 26.10 1.93 -27.31
C ARG A 131 25.75 2.43 -25.92
N ASN A 132 24.91 1.71 -25.17
CA ASN A 132 24.43 2.19 -23.88
C ASN A 132 24.96 1.30 -22.75
N ILE A 133 25.62 1.91 -21.77
CA ILE A 133 26.22 1.23 -20.62
C ILE A 133 25.67 1.87 -19.35
N VAL A 134 24.97 1.09 -18.52
CA VAL A 134 24.48 1.52 -17.21
C VAL A 134 25.16 0.68 -16.15
N ALA A 135 26.07 1.31 -15.41
CA ALA A 135 26.88 0.67 -14.39
C ALA A 135 26.68 1.37 -13.03
N SER A 136 26.29 0.61 -12.01
CA SER A 136 26.24 1.10 -10.64
C SER A 136 27.41 0.52 -9.84
N VAL A 137 28.17 1.38 -9.16
CA VAL A 137 29.27 1.01 -8.24
C VAL A 137 30.20 -0.12 -8.75
N PRO A 138 30.76 -0.02 -9.96
CA PRO A 138 31.60 -1.07 -10.53
C PRO A 138 32.96 -1.19 -9.80
N GLN A 139 33.50 -2.40 -9.76
CA GLN A 139 34.90 -2.64 -9.44
C GLN A 139 35.77 -2.51 -10.69
N LEU A 140 36.66 -1.52 -10.74
CA LEU A 140 37.60 -1.33 -11.85
C LEU A 140 38.92 -2.06 -11.63
N ARG A 141 39.30 -2.36 -10.38
CA ARG A 141 40.46 -3.20 -10.01
C ARG A 141 39.97 -4.57 -9.55
N MET A 142 39.56 -5.39 -10.51
CA MET A 142 38.89 -6.65 -10.23
C MET A 142 39.81 -7.67 -9.55
N GLY A 143 41.07 -7.77 -9.97
CA GLY A 143 42.03 -8.75 -9.45
C GLY A 143 42.31 -8.55 -7.96
N THR A 144 42.68 -7.33 -7.57
CA THR A 144 42.93 -6.98 -6.16
C THR A 144 41.65 -7.17 -5.34
N PHE A 145 40.51 -6.75 -5.88
CA PHE A 145 39.23 -6.89 -5.18
C PHE A 145 38.85 -8.36 -4.91
N VAL A 146 38.92 -9.24 -5.91
CA VAL A 146 38.57 -10.64 -5.70
C VAL A 146 39.59 -11.38 -4.86
N ARG A 147 40.87 -11.00 -4.88
CA ARG A 147 41.89 -11.58 -3.99
C ARG A 147 41.62 -11.20 -2.53
N ASP A 148 41.37 -9.92 -2.27
CA ASP A 148 41.40 -9.37 -0.90
C ASP A 148 40.03 -9.38 -0.22
N VAL A 149 38.94 -9.24 -0.99
CA VAL A 149 37.56 -9.13 -0.47
C VAL A 149 36.76 -10.42 -0.65
N TYR A 150 36.97 -11.15 -1.76
CA TYR A 150 36.23 -12.38 -2.08
C TYR A 150 37.15 -13.54 -2.49
N PRO A 151 38.03 -14.02 -1.60
CA PRO A 151 39.12 -14.93 -1.94
C PRO A 151 38.67 -16.27 -2.57
N ASP A 152 37.44 -16.73 -2.35
CA ASP A 152 36.88 -17.89 -3.07
C ASP A 152 36.68 -17.60 -4.56
N VAL A 153 36.12 -16.43 -4.87
CA VAL A 153 36.01 -15.93 -6.26
C VAL A 153 37.39 -15.66 -6.83
N GLY A 154 38.29 -15.10 -6.00
CA GLY A 154 39.69 -14.89 -6.35
C GLY A 154 40.38 -16.18 -6.78
N ARG A 155 40.30 -17.26 -5.99
CA ARG A 155 40.85 -18.57 -6.34
C ARG A 155 40.26 -19.13 -7.63
N HIS A 156 38.94 -18.98 -7.81
CA HIS A 156 38.26 -19.47 -9.01
C HIS A 156 38.71 -18.74 -10.29
N MET A 157 38.95 -17.43 -10.20
CA MET A 157 39.32 -16.59 -11.33
C MET A 157 40.83 -16.57 -11.60
N LEU A 158 41.64 -16.38 -10.56
CA LEU A 158 43.09 -16.16 -10.62
C LEU A 158 43.89 -17.46 -10.50
N GLY A 159 43.24 -18.58 -10.17
CA GLY A 159 43.86 -19.85 -9.79
C GLY A 159 44.11 -19.94 -8.28
N GLU A 160 44.28 -21.16 -7.78
CA GLU A 160 44.33 -21.45 -6.33
C GLU A 160 45.37 -20.62 -5.57
N ALA A 161 46.55 -20.42 -6.16
CA ALA A 161 47.63 -19.63 -5.56
C ALA A 161 47.46 -18.10 -5.71
N MET A 162 46.49 -17.65 -6.52
CA MET A 162 46.23 -16.24 -6.85
C MET A 162 47.51 -15.42 -7.09
N PRO A 163 48.40 -15.83 -8.02
CA PRO A 163 49.69 -15.19 -8.17
C PRO A 163 49.55 -13.71 -8.55
N GLU A 164 50.46 -12.89 -8.04
CA GLU A 164 50.44 -11.43 -8.20
C GLU A 164 50.39 -10.98 -9.67
N GLU A 165 50.97 -11.75 -10.59
CA GLU A 165 50.86 -11.50 -12.03
C GLU A 165 49.41 -11.57 -12.53
N ASN A 166 48.66 -12.59 -12.12
CA ASN A 166 47.25 -12.77 -12.51
C ASN A 166 46.39 -11.65 -11.94
N VAL A 167 46.66 -11.24 -10.69
CA VAL A 167 45.99 -10.12 -10.03
C VAL A 167 46.17 -8.84 -10.86
N ARG A 168 47.42 -8.55 -11.27
CA ARG A 168 47.73 -7.37 -12.08
C ARG A 168 47.08 -7.41 -13.45
N VAL A 169 47.03 -8.58 -14.09
CA VAL A 169 46.32 -8.75 -15.37
C VAL A 169 44.86 -8.35 -15.22
N LEU A 170 44.13 -8.89 -14.22
CA LEU A 170 42.72 -8.56 -14.03
C LEU A 170 42.47 -7.12 -13.55
N ASP A 171 43.39 -6.55 -12.78
CA ASP A 171 43.33 -5.14 -12.40
C ASP A 171 43.51 -4.19 -13.59
N ALA A 172 44.22 -4.61 -14.64
CA ALA A 172 44.49 -3.80 -15.82
C ALA A 172 43.34 -3.82 -16.83
N VAL A 173 42.53 -4.89 -16.88
CA VAL A 173 41.52 -5.13 -17.93
C VAL A 173 40.61 -3.92 -18.21
N LEU A 174 40.00 -3.33 -17.17
CA LEU A 174 39.10 -2.19 -17.32
C LEU A 174 39.84 -0.84 -17.42
N PRO A 175 40.83 -0.54 -16.55
CA PRO A 175 41.60 0.69 -16.64
C PRO A 175 42.32 0.88 -17.98
N ASP A 176 42.93 -0.16 -18.54
CA ASP A 176 43.61 -0.09 -19.83
C ASP A 176 42.62 0.14 -20.97
N LEU A 177 41.45 -0.50 -20.90
CA LEU A 177 40.38 -0.30 -21.88
C LEU A 177 39.86 1.15 -21.85
N LEU A 178 39.64 1.70 -20.66
CA LEU A 178 39.28 3.10 -20.47
C LEU A 178 40.38 4.05 -20.97
N ALA A 179 41.65 3.76 -20.65
CA ALA A 179 42.79 4.56 -21.06
C ALA A 179 43.01 4.55 -22.59
N SER A 180 42.68 3.43 -23.25
CA SER A 180 42.76 3.28 -24.72
C SER A 180 41.72 4.09 -25.48
N GLY A 181 40.62 4.50 -24.82
CA GLY A 181 39.49 5.18 -25.47
C GLY A 181 38.63 4.27 -26.33
N ALA A 182 38.57 2.96 -26.01
CA ALA A 182 37.74 1.99 -26.71
C ALA A 182 36.26 2.38 -26.68
N ASN A 183 35.56 2.23 -27.81
CA ASN A 183 34.17 2.65 -27.98
C ASN A 183 33.92 4.12 -27.55
N PRO A 184 34.53 5.11 -28.22
CA PRO A 184 34.51 6.52 -27.80
C PRO A 184 33.10 7.14 -27.80
N GLU A 185 32.16 6.56 -28.56
CA GLU A 185 30.77 7.01 -28.64
C GLU A 185 29.86 6.37 -27.58
N ALA A 186 30.38 5.47 -26.74
CA ALA A 186 29.64 4.83 -25.65
C ALA A 186 28.96 5.87 -24.74
N ARG A 187 27.68 5.65 -24.47
CA ARG A 187 26.91 6.39 -23.46
C ARG A 187 27.05 5.68 -22.14
N ILE A 188 27.92 6.21 -21.28
CA ILE A 188 28.24 5.61 -19.98
C ILE A 188 27.42 6.34 -18.92
N TYR A 189 26.54 5.61 -18.25
CA TYR A 189 25.77 6.07 -17.09
C TYR A 189 26.32 5.37 -15.86
N LEU A 190 27.12 6.09 -15.08
CA LEU A 190 27.77 5.57 -13.89
C LEU A 190 27.09 6.13 -12.63
N VAL A 191 26.66 5.24 -11.74
CA VAL A 191 26.20 5.61 -10.39
C VAL A 191 27.28 5.28 -9.37
N SER A 192 27.56 6.20 -8.46
CA SER A 192 28.41 5.93 -7.29
C SER A 192 28.05 6.86 -6.12
N SER A 193 28.74 6.73 -5.00
CA SER A 193 28.46 7.47 -3.77
C SER A 193 29.75 7.69 -2.98
N PRO A 194 29.95 8.85 -2.34
CA PRO A 194 31.07 9.04 -1.42
C PRO A 194 30.93 8.20 -0.13
N GLN A 195 29.73 7.70 0.17
CA GLN A 195 29.47 6.81 1.31
C GLN A 195 29.74 5.33 0.99
N ASP A 196 30.03 4.98 -0.28
CA ASP A 196 30.46 3.63 -0.65
C ASP A 196 31.91 3.42 -0.19
N GLU A 197 32.15 2.43 0.67
CA GLU A 197 33.48 2.09 1.16
C GLU A 197 34.45 1.69 0.05
N GLN A 198 33.94 1.24 -1.10
CA GLN A 198 34.75 0.83 -2.26
C GLN A 198 35.08 1.99 -3.22
N TYR A 199 34.39 3.13 -3.12
CA TYR A 199 34.49 4.22 -4.10
C TYR A 199 35.92 4.72 -4.29
N LYS A 200 36.66 4.92 -3.19
CA LYS A 200 38.02 5.48 -3.19
C LYS A 200 39.02 4.62 -3.95
N ASP A 201 38.84 3.30 -3.93
CA ASP A 201 39.76 2.35 -4.56
C ASP A 201 39.28 1.96 -5.96
N GLN A 202 37.97 1.83 -6.13
CA GLN A 202 37.38 1.20 -7.32
C GLN A 202 36.90 2.19 -8.38
N VAL A 203 36.53 3.42 -8.01
CA VAL A 203 35.91 4.37 -8.96
C VAL A 203 36.68 5.68 -9.02
N GLU A 204 36.93 6.32 -7.87
CA GLU A 204 37.57 7.64 -7.77
C GLU A 204 38.86 7.78 -8.60
N PRO A 205 39.82 6.83 -8.58
CA PRO A 205 41.07 6.97 -9.30
C PRO A 205 40.90 7.01 -10.83
N PHE A 206 39.76 6.50 -11.33
CA PHE A 206 39.51 6.29 -12.74
C PHE A 206 38.47 7.26 -13.32
N VAL A 207 37.85 8.12 -12.49
CA VAL A 207 36.91 9.16 -12.95
C VAL A 207 37.56 10.06 -14.01
N GLY A 208 38.86 10.33 -13.90
CA GLY A 208 39.60 11.09 -14.90
C GLY A 208 39.66 10.43 -16.29
N LEU A 209 39.70 9.10 -16.37
CA LEU A 209 39.64 8.36 -17.63
C LEU A 209 38.21 8.36 -18.19
N LEU A 210 37.22 8.11 -17.34
CA LEU A 210 35.80 8.09 -17.72
C LEU A 210 35.34 9.46 -18.28
N ARG A 211 35.81 10.56 -17.70
CA ARG A 211 35.52 11.93 -18.18
C ARG A 211 36.03 12.23 -19.60
N ARG A 212 36.90 11.39 -20.17
CA ARG A 212 37.35 11.55 -21.56
C ARG A 212 36.27 11.13 -22.57
N TYR A 213 35.29 10.34 -22.16
CA TYR A 213 34.18 9.92 -23.02
C TYR A 213 33.16 11.05 -23.14
N ARG A 214 32.84 11.42 -24.39
CA ARG A 214 31.94 12.54 -24.69
C ARG A 214 30.55 12.36 -24.08
N ASN A 215 30.07 11.13 -24.02
CA ASN A 215 28.74 10.77 -23.52
C ASN A 215 28.82 10.14 -22.10
N PHE A 216 29.79 10.56 -21.28
CA PHE A 216 29.88 10.14 -19.89
C PHE A 216 28.90 10.92 -19.00
N ASN A 217 28.14 10.17 -18.21
CA ASN A 217 27.16 10.67 -17.25
C ASN A 217 27.49 10.04 -15.89
N PHE A 218 27.64 10.89 -14.87
CA PHE A 218 28.00 10.46 -13.53
C PHE A 218 26.96 10.95 -12.52
N ILE A 219 26.29 10.00 -11.87
CA ILE A 219 25.28 10.25 -10.85
C ILE A 219 25.93 9.93 -9.51
N PHE A 220 26.26 10.98 -8.75
CA PHE A 220 26.94 10.88 -7.48
C PHE A 220 25.95 11.09 -6.33
N SER A 221 25.62 10.00 -5.65
CA SER A 221 24.57 9.94 -4.65
C SER A 221 25.14 10.20 -3.25
N GLU A 222 24.76 11.31 -2.63
CA GLU A 222 25.23 11.77 -1.32
C GLU A 222 24.22 11.50 -0.20
N SER A 223 23.21 10.67 -0.48
CA SER A 223 22.11 10.36 0.44
C SER A 223 22.63 9.90 1.80
N PRO A 224 22.18 10.50 2.92
CA PRO A 224 22.59 10.09 4.27
C PRO A 224 22.11 8.68 4.65
N HIS A 225 21.21 8.09 3.87
CA HIS A 225 20.74 6.71 4.05
C HIS A 225 21.63 5.64 3.39
N ILE A 226 22.65 6.04 2.62
CA ILE A 226 23.65 5.11 2.10
C ILE A 226 24.67 4.88 3.22
N THR A 227 24.77 3.64 3.68
CA THR A 227 25.68 3.25 4.79
C THR A 227 26.69 2.19 4.39
N ASP A 228 26.58 1.65 3.19
CA ASP A 228 27.40 0.56 2.65
C ASP A 228 27.23 0.50 1.12
N HIS A 229 28.16 -0.21 0.46
CA HIS A 229 28.17 -0.45 -0.98
C HIS A 229 26.83 -0.98 -1.55
N GLY A 230 26.18 -1.91 -0.84
CA GLY A 230 24.93 -2.52 -1.28
C GLY A 230 23.78 -1.50 -1.36
N LYS A 231 23.75 -0.55 -0.41
CA LYS A 231 22.73 0.50 -0.37
C LYS A 231 22.86 1.55 -1.45
N VAL A 232 24.03 1.73 -2.07
CA VAL A 232 24.20 2.71 -3.15
C VAL A 232 23.24 2.40 -4.30
N SER A 233 23.27 1.16 -4.80
CA SER A 233 22.39 0.76 -5.92
C SER A 233 20.92 0.78 -5.52
N LEU A 234 20.59 0.33 -4.30
CA LEU A 234 19.22 0.31 -3.79
C LEU A 234 18.63 1.73 -3.68
N ARG A 235 19.40 2.69 -3.15
CA ARG A 235 18.97 4.08 -3.06
C ARG A 235 18.80 4.74 -4.43
N ASN A 236 19.54 4.26 -5.42
CA ASN A 236 19.58 4.80 -6.77
C ASN A 236 18.72 4.03 -7.79
N VAL A 237 17.85 3.10 -7.36
CA VAL A 237 16.90 2.43 -8.25
C VAL A 237 16.06 3.44 -9.06
N PRO A 238 15.50 4.53 -8.48
CA PRO A 238 14.70 5.48 -9.26
C PRO A 238 15.45 6.15 -10.42
N PRO A 239 16.62 6.80 -10.24
CA PRO A 239 17.35 7.40 -11.36
C PRO A 239 17.85 6.34 -12.36
N LEU A 240 18.28 5.17 -11.90
CA LEU A 240 18.68 4.06 -12.77
C LEU A 240 17.52 3.63 -13.68
N LEU A 241 16.33 3.42 -13.13
CA LEU A 241 15.15 3.06 -13.92
C LEU A 241 14.73 4.19 -14.86
N GLY A 242 14.81 5.45 -14.43
CA GLY A 242 14.56 6.60 -15.30
C GLY A 242 15.45 6.58 -16.54
N ILE A 243 16.75 6.32 -16.37
CA ILE A 243 17.68 6.13 -17.49
C ILE A 243 17.27 4.94 -18.36
N ALA A 244 16.95 3.79 -17.77
CA ALA A 244 16.52 2.61 -18.51
C ALA A 244 15.29 2.90 -19.38
N TYR A 245 14.25 3.53 -18.82
CA TYR A 245 13.03 3.88 -19.54
C TYR A 245 13.33 4.81 -20.71
N LEU A 246 14.17 5.83 -20.52
CA LEU A 246 14.55 6.74 -21.60
C LEU A 246 15.31 6.00 -22.71
N LEU A 247 16.33 5.21 -22.35
CA LEU A 247 17.16 4.48 -23.31
C LEU A 247 16.35 3.50 -24.16
N VAL A 248 15.41 2.78 -23.52
CA VAL A 248 14.52 1.82 -24.20
C VAL A 248 13.59 2.52 -25.20
N GLU A 249 13.26 3.79 -24.99
CA GLU A 249 12.48 4.60 -25.94
C GLU A 249 13.37 5.35 -26.94
N GLY A 250 14.68 5.01 -27.02
CA GLY A 250 15.64 5.65 -27.91
C GLY A 250 16.09 7.05 -27.47
N ILE A 251 15.70 7.48 -26.27
CA ILE A 251 16.07 8.77 -25.70
C ILE A 251 17.33 8.59 -24.86
N ALA A 252 18.44 9.15 -25.32
CA ALA A 252 19.71 9.11 -24.58
C ALA A 252 19.92 10.39 -23.78
N PRO A 253 19.64 10.40 -22.47
CA PRO A 253 19.81 11.60 -21.68
C PRO A 253 21.31 11.95 -21.53
N ALA A 254 21.64 13.21 -21.74
CA ALA A 254 22.95 13.79 -21.43
C ALA A 254 22.86 14.52 -20.08
N ILE A 255 22.93 13.75 -19.00
CA ILE A 255 22.80 14.21 -17.61
C ILE A 255 24.09 14.89 -17.14
N GLY A 256 25.24 14.54 -17.73
CA GLY A 256 26.55 15.03 -17.30
C GLY A 256 26.90 14.54 -15.90
N ILE A 257 27.62 15.36 -15.13
CA ILE A 257 28.01 15.03 -13.75
C ILE A 257 27.03 15.71 -12.80
N THR A 258 26.26 14.90 -12.07
CA THR A 258 25.22 15.37 -11.15
C THR A 258 25.44 14.80 -9.76
N ARG A 259 25.18 15.62 -8.73
CA ARG A 259 25.14 15.22 -7.33
C ARG A 259 23.69 15.31 -6.81
N HIS A 260 23.24 14.32 -6.05
CA HIS A 260 21.89 14.29 -5.48
C HIS A 260 21.88 13.53 -4.14
N GLY A 261 20.70 13.36 -3.53
CA GLY A 261 20.59 12.73 -2.22
C GLY A 261 20.76 13.75 -1.09
N TYR A 262 20.11 14.90 -1.24
CA TYR A 262 20.07 15.95 -0.21
C TYR A 262 18.88 15.75 0.73
N GLU A 263 18.61 14.51 1.12
CA GLU A 263 17.52 14.23 2.05
C GLU A 263 17.83 14.77 3.44
N GLU A 264 16.81 15.36 4.07
CA GLU A 264 16.90 15.93 5.42
C GLU A 264 16.01 15.09 6.36
N PRO A 265 16.45 13.90 6.82
CA PRO A 265 15.61 13.00 7.62
C PRO A 265 15.17 13.59 8.96
N GLY A 266 15.87 14.62 9.46
CA GLY A 266 15.51 15.37 10.67
C GLY A 266 14.83 16.72 10.40
N ARG A 267 14.36 16.97 9.17
CA ARG A 267 13.67 18.22 8.84
C ARG A 267 12.41 18.37 9.70
N ASP A 268 12.27 19.54 10.31
CA ASP A 268 11.08 19.90 11.05
C ASP A 268 9.85 19.99 10.13
N THR A 269 8.84 19.17 10.41
CA THR A 269 7.56 19.11 9.68
C THR A 269 6.44 19.89 10.38
N SER A 270 6.68 20.45 11.57
CA SER A 270 5.65 21.12 12.38
C SER A 270 4.95 22.28 11.67
N GLY A 271 5.68 23.00 10.80
CA GLY A 271 5.13 24.10 10.00
C GLY A 271 4.06 23.64 8.99
N ILE A 272 4.32 22.55 8.26
CA ILE A 272 3.35 22.00 7.30
C ILE A 272 2.20 21.30 8.03
N GLU A 273 2.48 20.61 9.13
CA GLU A 273 1.46 19.99 9.98
C GLU A 273 0.50 21.04 10.55
N GLY A 274 1.02 22.15 11.07
CA GLY A 274 0.24 23.27 11.57
C GLY A 274 -0.61 23.92 10.48
N PHE A 275 -0.04 24.14 9.29
CA PHE A 275 -0.78 24.67 8.14
C PHE A 275 -1.93 23.75 7.71
N LEU A 276 -1.68 22.44 7.57
CA LEU A 276 -2.69 21.46 7.17
C LEU A 276 -3.79 21.35 8.23
N LYS A 277 -3.44 21.39 9.52
CA LYS A 277 -4.42 21.40 10.61
C LYS A 277 -5.28 22.66 10.61
N ALA A 278 -4.68 23.83 10.42
CA ALA A 278 -5.38 25.11 10.43
C ALA A 278 -6.30 25.31 9.21
N THR A 279 -5.94 24.72 8.06
CA THR A 279 -6.69 24.86 6.81
C THR A 279 -7.62 23.70 6.51
N SER A 280 -7.56 22.61 7.29
CA SER A 280 -8.47 21.49 7.12
C SER A 280 -9.90 21.92 7.44
N VAL A 281 -10.78 21.77 6.45
CA VAL A 281 -12.22 21.93 6.66
C VAL A 281 -12.75 20.79 7.55
N VAL A 282 -12.12 19.62 7.52
CA VAL A 282 -12.49 18.49 8.39
C VAL A 282 -11.73 18.61 9.72
N GLN A 283 -12.46 18.73 10.82
CA GLN A 283 -11.88 18.91 12.16
C GLN A 283 -12.00 17.62 12.97
N GLU A 284 -10.88 17.10 13.49
CA GLU A 284 -10.86 15.87 14.30
C GLU A 284 -11.68 16.01 15.59
N THR A 285 -11.71 17.21 16.16
CA THR A 285 -12.47 17.54 17.37
C THR A 285 -13.97 17.65 17.13
N PHE A 286 -14.41 17.74 15.87
CA PHE A 286 -15.83 17.85 15.53
C PHE A 286 -16.46 16.45 15.37
N SER A 287 -17.30 16.09 16.33
CA SER A 287 -17.94 14.78 16.40
C SER A 287 -18.73 14.44 15.13
N ARG A 288 -18.62 13.17 14.73
CA ARG A 288 -19.38 12.62 13.61
C ARG A 288 -20.88 12.59 13.95
N PRO A 289 -21.77 12.78 12.96
CA PRO A 289 -23.20 12.53 13.18
C PRO A 289 -23.41 11.03 13.44
N THR A 290 -24.21 10.68 14.44
CA THR A 290 -24.75 9.34 14.63
C THR A 290 -26.05 9.21 13.84
N VAL A 291 -26.32 8.00 13.35
CA VAL A 291 -27.59 7.66 12.70
C VAL A 291 -28.28 6.61 13.57
N VAL A 292 -29.51 6.92 13.98
CA VAL A 292 -30.36 6.07 14.82
C VAL A 292 -31.31 5.26 13.95
N ALA A 293 -31.90 5.88 12.93
CA ALA A 293 -32.69 5.22 11.90
C ALA A 293 -32.23 5.68 10.50
N PRO A 294 -32.23 4.80 9.49
CA PRO A 294 -32.26 3.35 9.63
C PRO A 294 -31.04 2.86 10.43
N ALA A 295 -31.20 1.77 11.19
CA ALA A 295 -30.09 1.13 11.87
C ALA A 295 -29.14 0.48 10.86
N GLU A 296 -27.87 0.28 11.23
CA GLU A 296 -26.90 -0.40 10.37
C GLU A 296 -27.41 -1.81 10.00
N ASN A 297 -27.40 -2.10 8.70
CA ASN A 297 -27.92 -3.31 8.06
C ASN A 297 -29.43 -3.56 8.26
N ALA A 298 -30.22 -2.51 8.54
CA ALA A 298 -31.67 -2.65 8.62
C ALA A 298 -32.27 -3.03 7.26
N LEU A 299 -33.32 -3.86 7.29
CA LEU A 299 -34.16 -4.16 6.13
C LEU A 299 -35.45 -3.34 6.23
N VAL A 300 -35.69 -2.43 5.28
CA VAL A 300 -36.81 -1.48 5.29
C VAL A 300 -37.74 -1.70 4.09
N PRO A 301 -39.05 -1.36 4.18
CA PRO A 301 -39.97 -1.48 3.07
C PRO A 301 -39.63 -0.51 1.93
N VAL A 302 -40.08 -0.83 0.71
CA VAL A 302 -40.04 0.10 -0.43
C VAL A 302 -40.89 1.32 -0.10
N GLY A 303 -40.27 2.50 -0.11
CA GLY A 303 -40.95 3.74 0.23
C GLY A 303 -40.00 4.84 0.72
N PRO A 304 -40.55 5.92 1.31
CA PRO A 304 -39.73 6.97 1.89
C PRO A 304 -39.10 6.48 3.20
N VAL A 305 -37.76 6.39 3.23
CA VAL A 305 -37.00 6.03 4.44
C VAL A 305 -36.66 7.30 5.21
N GLN A 306 -37.01 7.32 6.49
CA GLN A 306 -36.66 8.40 7.41
C GLN A 306 -35.31 8.12 8.06
N PHE A 307 -34.41 9.10 7.96
CA PHE A 307 -33.15 9.16 8.65
C PHE A 307 -33.29 10.03 9.90
N THR A 308 -32.85 9.53 11.04
CA THR A 308 -32.81 10.29 12.30
C THR A 308 -31.48 10.06 12.99
N GLY A 309 -31.05 11.00 13.82
CA GLY A 309 -29.82 10.86 14.56
C GLY A 309 -29.43 12.07 15.40
N VAL A 310 -28.18 12.06 15.87
CA VAL A 310 -27.63 13.14 16.71
C VAL A 310 -26.30 13.63 16.12
N ALA A 311 -26.12 14.95 16.07
CA ALA A 311 -24.93 15.62 15.56
C ALA A 311 -24.59 16.83 16.45
N PRO A 312 -23.99 16.63 17.63
CA PRO A 312 -23.75 17.72 18.58
C PRO A 312 -22.83 18.80 18.00
N GLY A 313 -23.19 20.07 18.20
CA GLY A 313 -22.41 21.22 17.71
C GLY A 313 -22.55 21.51 16.21
N ALA A 314 -23.34 20.72 15.48
CA ALA A 314 -23.62 20.95 14.07
C ALA A 314 -24.81 21.90 13.87
N VAL A 315 -24.85 22.58 12.73
CA VAL A 315 -26.05 23.30 12.24
C VAL A 315 -26.78 22.51 11.16
N ARG A 316 -26.09 21.56 10.51
CA ARG A 316 -26.67 20.69 9.48
C ARG A 316 -25.89 19.38 9.33
N VAL A 317 -26.56 18.35 8.83
CA VAL A 317 -25.98 17.09 8.36
C VAL A 317 -26.14 16.98 6.85
N SER A 318 -25.04 16.82 6.12
CA SER A 318 -25.06 16.60 4.67
C SER A 318 -25.02 15.12 4.35
N ILE A 319 -25.93 14.70 3.47
CA ILE A 319 -26.27 13.29 3.21
C ILE A 319 -26.03 12.98 1.73
N TRP A 320 -25.33 11.89 1.47
CA TRP A 320 -24.90 11.46 0.14
C TRP A 320 -25.10 9.96 -0.03
N GLU A 321 -25.34 9.51 -1.25
CA GLU A 321 -25.32 8.09 -1.60
C GLU A 321 -24.52 7.91 -2.88
N ASN A 322 -23.59 6.96 -2.90
CA ASN A 322 -22.80 6.63 -4.10
C ASN A 322 -22.14 7.85 -4.80
N GLY A 323 -21.80 8.88 -4.02
CA GLY A 323 -21.22 10.13 -4.53
C GLY A 323 -22.23 11.17 -5.06
N LYS A 324 -23.54 10.88 -5.01
CA LYS A 324 -24.61 11.84 -5.33
C LYS A 324 -25.10 12.54 -4.05
N TYR A 325 -25.24 13.86 -4.12
CA TYR A 325 -25.83 14.65 -3.05
C TYR A 325 -27.30 14.32 -2.92
N LEU A 326 -27.74 13.97 -1.71
CA LEU A 326 -29.14 13.71 -1.43
C LEU A 326 -29.78 14.90 -0.71
N ALA A 327 -29.19 15.36 0.40
CA ALA A 327 -29.81 16.39 1.24
C ALA A 327 -28.85 17.09 2.20
N SER A 328 -29.36 18.16 2.83
CA SER A 328 -28.77 18.86 3.96
C SER A 328 -29.83 19.03 5.06
N ALA A 329 -29.84 18.12 6.02
CA ALA A 329 -30.79 18.11 7.14
C ALA A 329 -30.38 19.16 8.19
N PRO A 330 -31.29 20.06 8.64
CA PRO A 330 -30.99 20.96 9.74
C PRO A 330 -30.81 20.19 11.06
N VAL A 331 -29.96 20.70 11.94
CA VAL A 331 -29.70 20.14 13.27
C VAL A 331 -30.26 21.07 14.34
N GLY A 332 -31.02 20.53 15.29
CA GLY A 332 -31.59 21.24 16.42
C GLY A 332 -30.55 21.62 17.48
N ALA A 333 -30.94 22.48 18.43
CA ALA A 333 -30.04 22.94 19.50
C ALA A 333 -29.57 21.81 20.45
N ASP A 334 -30.35 20.74 20.55
CA ASP A 334 -30.04 19.50 21.26
C ASP A 334 -29.17 18.53 20.45
N GLY A 335 -28.82 18.89 19.21
CA GLY A 335 -28.08 18.07 18.27
C GLY A 335 -28.95 17.07 17.50
N ALA A 336 -30.26 17.01 17.73
CA ALA A 336 -31.13 16.09 17.00
C ALA A 336 -31.30 16.54 15.55
N TRP A 337 -31.32 15.59 14.62
CA TRP A 337 -31.62 15.84 13.22
C TRP A 337 -32.50 14.74 12.64
N ASN A 338 -33.30 15.12 11.64
CA ASN A 338 -34.12 14.19 10.88
C ASN A 338 -34.16 14.62 9.41
N TRP A 339 -34.31 13.64 8.53
CA TRP A 339 -34.49 13.83 7.10
C TRP A 339 -35.26 12.67 6.52
N GLN A 340 -36.18 12.94 5.60
CA GLN A 340 -36.88 11.91 4.84
C GLN A 340 -36.59 12.12 3.36
N ALA A 341 -36.25 11.04 2.66
CA ALA A 341 -36.02 11.12 1.23
C ALA A 341 -37.33 11.44 0.48
N GLU A 342 -37.30 12.44 -0.41
CA GLU A 342 -38.44 12.80 -1.26
C GLU A 342 -38.71 11.73 -2.33
N THR A 343 -37.64 11.06 -2.79
CA THR A 343 -37.73 9.95 -3.74
C THR A 343 -37.72 8.64 -2.97
N ALA A 344 -38.64 7.73 -3.31
CA ALA A 344 -38.65 6.38 -2.75
C ALA A 344 -37.34 5.65 -3.08
N TRP A 345 -36.82 4.90 -2.12
CA TRP A 345 -35.63 4.09 -2.32
C TRP A 345 -35.98 2.86 -3.16
N SER A 346 -35.12 2.53 -4.12
CA SER A 346 -35.26 1.32 -4.95
C SER A 346 -35.00 0.06 -4.12
N GLU A 347 -35.48 -1.11 -4.58
CA GLU A 347 -35.12 -2.38 -3.94
C GLU A 347 -33.61 -2.68 -4.08
N GLY A 348 -32.99 -3.16 -3.00
CA GLY A 348 -31.57 -3.49 -2.95
C GLY A 348 -30.81 -2.89 -1.76
N GLU A 349 -29.48 -3.06 -1.78
CA GLU A 349 -28.56 -2.53 -0.77
C GLU A 349 -28.20 -1.06 -1.04
N HIS A 350 -28.17 -0.26 0.01
CA HIS A 350 -27.88 1.16 -0.03
C HIS A 350 -26.75 1.51 0.95
N LEU A 351 -25.81 2.35 0.51
CA LEU A 351 -24.73 2.90 1.32
C LEU A 351 -24.84 4.43 1.35
N VAL A 352 -25.29 4.95 2.48
CA VAL A 352 -25.44 6.38 2.71
C VAL A 352 -24.28 6.88 3.54
N ARG A 353 -23.69 7.99 3.10
CA ARG A 353 -22.58 8.68 3.76
C ARG A 353 -23.04 10.05 4.24
N LEU A 354 -22.79 10.33 5.51
CA LEU A 354 -23.20 11.57 6.19
C LEU A 354 -21.99 12.28 6.79
N PHE A 355 -22.12 13.60 6.98
CA PHE A 355 -21.20 14.39 7.79
C PHE A 355 -21.90 15.63 8.32
N ALA A 356 -21.49 16.05 9.52
CA ALA A 356 -21.99 17.24 10.16
C ALA A 356 -21.21 18.48 9.68
N VAL A 357 -21.87 19.63 9.69
CA VAL A 357 -21.27 20.94 9.41
C VAL A 357 -21.61 21.89 10.55
N ASP A 358 -20.60 22.57 11.09
CA ASP A 358 -20.75 23.55 12.18
C ASP A 358 -21.12 24.95 11.65
N PRO A 359 -21.40 25.94 12.52
CA PRO A 359 -21.72 27.30 12.09
C PRO A 359 -20.61 28.02 11.30
N ASN A 360 -19.35 27.61 11.48
CA ASN A 360 -18.18 28.20 10.82
C ASN A 360 -17.86 27.51 9.48
N GLY A 361 -18.61 26.47 9.11
CA GLY A 361 -18.41 25.70 7.89
C GLY A 361 -17.41 24.54 8.02
N PHE A 362 -16.90 24.27 9.22
CA PHE A 362 -16.09 23.07 9.49
C PHE A 362 -16.95 21.81 9.44
N GLN A 363 -16.32 20.70 9.03
CA GLN A 363 -16.96 19.42 8.78
C GLN A 363 -16.47 18.37 9.76
N SER A 364 -17.34 17.47 10.17
CA SER A 364 -16.94 16.26 10.88
C SER A 364 -16.30 15.27 9.90
N HIS A 365 -15.68 14.22 10.44
CA HIS A 365 -15.46 13.01 9.65
C HIS A 365 -16.78 12.37 9.18
N ARG A 366 -16.69 11.48 8.19
CA ARG A 366 -17.85 10.82 7.57
C ARG A 366 -18.40 9.69 8.44
N THR A 367 -19.72 9.53 8.44
CA THR A 367 -20.42 8.36 8.97
C THR A 367 -21.03 7.61 7.80
N ASP A 368 -20.79 6.31 7.71
CA ASP A 368 -21.39 5.45 6.69
C ASP A 368 -22.49 4.62 7.33
N VAL A 369 -23.63 4.50 6.64
CA VAL A 369 -24.80 3.72 7.06
C VAL A 369 -25.19 2.80 5.92
N ARG A 370 -25.29 1.50 6.21
CA ARG A 370 -25.81 0.49 5.28
C ARG A 370 -27.21 0.08 5.66
N PHE A 371 -28.07 -0.08 4.67
CA PHE A 371 -29.40 -0.67 4.84
C PHE A 371 -29.88 -1.25 3.51
N ALA A 372 -30.87 -2.15 3.58
CA ALA A 372 -31.45 -2.80 2.43
C ALA A 372 -32.94 -2.45 2.33
N VAL A 373 -33.42 -2.23 1.12
CA VAL A 373 -34.83 -1.98 0.83
C VAL A 373 -35.39 -3.21 0.15
N SER A 374 -36.54 -3.73 0.61
CA SER A 374 -37.20 -4.88 -0.03
C SER A 374 -38.72 -4.75 -0.07
N ALA A 375 -39.30 -5.17 -1.20
CA ALA A 375 -40.76 -5.24 -1.37
C ALA A 375 -41.39 -6.39 -0.54
N ALA A 376 -40.59 -7.34 -0.06
CA ALA A 376 -41.03 -8.41 0.82
C ALA A 376 -41.34 -7.91 2.25
N VAL A 377 -40.80 -6.75 2.62
CA VAL A 377 -41.17 -6.07 3.87
C VAL A 377 -42.44 -5.27 3.63
N THR A 378 -43.52 -5.64 4.31
CA THR A 378 -44.78 -4.89 4.24
C THR A 378 -44.69 -3.65 5.11
N ALA A 379 -44.85 -2.47 4.51
CA ALA A 379 -45.14 -1.28 5.29
C ALA A 379 -46.47 -1.51 6.05
N PRO A 380 -46.58 -1.18 7.34
CA PRO A 380 -47.85 -1.29 8.05
C PRO A 380 -48.93 -0.50 7.30
N PRO A 381 -50.17 -0.99 7.24
CA PRO A 381 -51.21 -0.37 6.42
C PRO A 381 -51.39 1.11 6.80
N HIS A 382 -51.18 2.00 5.82
CA HIS A 382 -51.61 3.39 5.88
C HIS A 382 -53.12 3.41 6.07
N GLY A 383 -53.59 3.56 7.31
CA GLY A 383 -55.01 3.49 7.60
C GLY A 383 -55.35 3.33 9.07
N PHE A 384 -54.80 4.19 9.93
CA PHE A 384 -55.49 4.54 11.18
C PHE A 384 -55.61 6.06 11.22
N GLU A 385 -56.84 6.53 11.45
CA GLU A 385 -57.16 7.95 11.55
C GLU A 385 -56.25 8.66 12.54
N ALA A 386 -55.95 9.93 12.26
CA ALA A 386 -55.22 10.80 13.15
C ALA A 386 -55.93 10.87 14.51
N GLY A 387 -55.35 10.22 15.52
CA GLY A 387 -55.85 10.28 16.89
C GLY A 387 -55.50 9.05 17.71
N PHE A 388 -54.31 9.08 18.31
CA PHE A 388 -53.83 8.21 19.40
C PHE A 388 -53.26 6.84 19.00
N LEU A 389 -51.93 6.82 18.77
CA LEU A 389 -51.13 5.61 18.99
C LEU A 389 -51.35 5.14 20.43
N GLN A 390 -51.68 3.86 20.60
CA GLN A 390 -51.98 3.33 21.93
C GLN A 390 -50.71 3.28 22.80
N ALA A 391 -50.89 3.57 24.09
CA ALA A 391 -49.83 3.42 25.07
C ALA A 391 -49.42 1.94 25.19
N PRO A 392 -48.11 1.62 25.30
CA PRO A 392 -47.65 0.25 25.41
C PRO A 392 -48.09 -0.37 26.75
N VAL A 393 -48.45 -1.66 26.72
CA VAL A 393 -48.73 -2.43 27.94
C VAL A 393 -47.43 -3.03 28.45
N VAL A 394 -46.92 -2.54 29.58
CA VAL A 394 -45.74 -3.08 30.24
C VAL A 394 -46.16 -4.23 31.16
N ARG A 395 -45.59 -5.42 30.95
CA ARG A 395 -45.85 -6.64 31.74
C ARG A 395 -44.73 -6.91 32.75
N THR A 396 -43.53 -6.44 32.47
CA THR A 396 -42.38 -6.57 33.36
C THR A 396 -41.53 -5.31 33.20
N PRO A 397 -41.08 -4.66 34.28
CA PRO A 397 -41.45 -4.93 35.67
C PRO A 397 -42.91 -4.57 35.96
N GLU A 398 -43.50 -5.19 37.00
CA GLU A 398 -44.80 -4.74 37.53
C GLU A 398 -44.63 -3.41 38.29
N ALA A 399 -45.70 -2.61 38.35
CA ALA A 399 -45.66 -1.35 39.08
C ALA A 399 -45.33 -1.58 40.57
N HIS A 400 -44.35 -0.83 41.07
CA HIS A 400 -43.78 -0.90 42.42
C HIS A 400 -43.08 -2.22 42.76
N GLN A 401 -42.72 -3.03 41.77
CA GLN A 401 -41.97 -4.26 41.99
C GLN A 401 -40.58 -3.96 42.58
N ARG A 402 -40.15 -4.80 43.53
CA ARG A 402 -38.79 -4.77 44.09
C ARG A 402 -37.92 -5.79 43.34
N LEU A 403 -36.85 -5.32 42.71
CA LEU A 403 -36.04 -6.11 41.78
C LEU A 403 -34.55 -6.06 42.13
N PRO A 404 -33.76 -7.07 41.71
CA PRO A 404 -32.31 -6.98 41.71
C PRO A 404 -31.83 -5.98 40.64
N GLU A 405 -30.53 -5.67 40.63
CA GLU A 405 -29.92 -4.66 39.74
C GLU A 405 -30.05 -4.95 38.23
N ALA A 406 -30.43 -6.17 37.84
CA ALA A 406 -30.73 -6.53 36.46
C ALA A 406 -32.25 -6.45 36.20
N VAL A 407 -32.68 -5.42 35.48
CA VAL A 407 -34.10 -5.20 35.14
C VAL A 407 -34.31 -5.29 33.64
N ARG A 408 -35.33 -6.06 33.25
CA ARG A 408 -35.81 -6.17 31.89
C ARG A 408 -37.20 -5.58 31.77
N PHE A 409 -37.40 -4.84 30.68
CA PHE A 409 -38.70 -4.33 30.30
C PHE A 409 -39.29 -5.20 29.20
N ALA A 410 -40.51 -5.68 29.39
CA ALA A 410 -41.20 -6.49 28.41
C ALA A 410 -42.69 -6.16 28.40
N GLY A 411 -43.31 -6.28 27.22
CA GLY A 411 -44.70 -5.89 27.08
C GLY A 411 -45.28 -6.14 25.69
N VAL A 412 -46.39 -5.47 25.43
CA VAL A 412 -47.08 -5.48 24.13
C VAL A 412 -47.35 -4.04 23.67
N ALA A 413 -47.13 -3.75 22.39
CA ALA A 413 -47.36 -2.43 21.79
C ALA A 413 -47.93 -2.60 20.37
N VAL A 414 -49.25 -2.80 20.27
CA VAL A 414 -49.92 -3.05 18.98
C VAL A 414 -49.91 -1.78 18.12
N GLY A 415 -49.47 -1.90 16.86
CA GLY A 415 -49.41 -0.78 15.90
C GLY A 415 -48.13 0.06 15.97
N ALA A 416 -47.23 -0.26 16.89
CA ALA A 416 -45.92 0.37 17.02
C ALA A 416 -44.84 -0.42 16.27
N VAL A 417 -43.80 0.27 15.79
CA VAL A 417 -42.61 -0.37 15.22
C VAL A 417 -41.49 -0.47 16.25
N SER A 418 -41.49 0.41 17.26
CA SER A 418 -40.56 0.37 18.37
C SER A 418 -41.19 0.89 19.66
N VAL A 419 -40.56 0.55 20.78
CA VAL A 419 -40.88 1.10 22.11
C VAL A 419 -39.66 1.86 22.61
N GLY A 420 -39.88 3.10 23.01
CA GLY A 420 -38.90 3.98 23.64
C GLY A 420 -39.03 3.98 25.17
N LEU A 421 -37.89 4.07 25.85
CA LEU A 421 -37.80 4.15 27.30
C LEU A 421 -37.01 5.39 27.70
N ARG A 422 -37.53 6.18 28.64
CA ARG A 422 -36.85 7.35 29.20
C ARG A 422 -37.04 7.46 30.71
N GLU A 423 -36.07 8.03 31.43
CA GLU A 423 -36.16 8.29 32.87
C GLU A 423 -35.74 9.74 33.15
N GLY A 424 -36.57 10.50 33.87
CA GLY A 424 -36.29 11.91 34.18
C GLY A 424 -36.11 12.79 32.95
N GLY A 425 -36.73 12.44 31.82
CA GLY A 425 -36.59 13.12 30.53
C GLY A 425 -35.39 12.66 29.68
N TYR A 426 -34.52 11.80 30.18
CA TYR A 426 -33.37 11.27 29.44
C TYR A 426 -33.71 9.95 28.75
N ALA A 427 -33.43 9.84 27.45
CA ALA A 427 -33.62 8.60 26.69
C ALA A 427 -32.68 7.50 27.20
N LEU A 428 -33.25 6.35 27.56
CA LEU A 428 -32.53 5.16 28.02
C LEU A 428 -32.22 4.20 26.87
N GLY A 429 -33.12 4.12 25.88
CA GLY A 429 -32.97 3.28 24.70
C GLY A 429 -34.30 3.01 24.00
N THR A 430 -34.23 2.27 22.90
CA THR A 430 -35.39 1.80 22.15
C THR A 430 -35.25 0.30 21.87
N CYS A 431 -36.37 -0.40 21.70
CA CYS A 431 -36.41 -1.77 21.23
C CYS A 431 -37.43 -1.94 20.11
N PRO A 432 -37.19 -2.84 19.13
CA PRO A 432 -38.17 -3.15 18.10
C PRO A 432 -39.38 -3.88 18.68
N VAL A 433 -40.53 -3.66 18.08
CA VAL A 433 -41.76 -4.43 18.34
C VAL A 433 -41.85 -5.55 17.30
N ALA A 434 -42.02 -6.79 17.76
CA ALA A 434 -42.21 -7.96 16.91
C ALA A 434 -43.59 -7.93 16.22
N ALA A 435 -43.75 -8.74 15.18
CA ALA A 435 -44.99 -8.78 14.39
C ALA A 435 -46.24 -9.17 15.20
N ASP A 436 -46.07 -9.90 16.31
CA ASP A 436 -47.14 -10.24 17.26
C ASP A 436 -47.42 -9.15 18.30
N GLY A 437 -46.76 -7.99 18.18
CA GLY A 437 -46.86 -6.85 19.07
C GLY A 437 -45.99 -6.95 20.32
N THR A 438 -45.21 -8.03 20.51
CA THR A 438 -44.36 -8.19 21.69
C THR A 438 -43.05 -7.42 21.57
N TRP A 439 -42.52 -6.97 22.71
CA TRP A 439 -41.24 -6.28 22.76
C TRP A 439 -40.48 -6.64 24.02
N LEU A 440 -39.15 -6.56 23.93
CA LEU A 440 -38.22 -6.85 25.02
C LEU A 440 -37.07 -5.85 24.95
N TRP A 441 -36.78 -5.21 26.08
CA TRP A 441 -35.67 -4.30 26.24
C TRP A 441 -34.90 -4.61 27.52
N ASP A 442 -33.58 -4.62 27.41
CA ASP A 442 -32.66 -4.77 28.51
C ASP A 442 -31.77 -3.52 28.54
N ALA A 443 -31.51 -2.96 29.73
CA ALA A 443 -30.72 -1.76 29.87
C ALA A 443 -29.24 -1.96 29.50
N GLY A 444 -28.78 -3.21 29.41
CA GLY A 444 -27.38 -3.57 29.15
C GLY A 444 -26.42 -3.13 30.26
N ARG A 445 -26.95 -2.62 31.38
CA ARG A 445 -26.22 -2.14 32.56
C ARG A 445 -27.01 -2.45 33.83
N ALA A 446 -26.30 -2.55 34.95
CA ALA A 446 -26.90 -2.64 36.27
C ALA A 446 -27.61 -1.32 36.64
N TRP A 447 -28.79 -1.44 37.21
CA TRP A 447 -29.56 -0.30 37.75
C TRP A 447 -29.06 0.06 39.14
N VAL A 448 -29.08 1.37 39.45
CA VAL A 448 -28.61 1.89 40.74
C VAL A 448 -29.61 1.51 41.85
N GLU A 449 -29.13 1.29 43.07
CA GLU A 449 -30.00 1.05 44.22
C GLU A 449 -30.88 2.28 44.50
N GLY A 450 -32.19 2.08 44.59
CA GLY A 450 -33.15 3.17 44.81
C GLY A 450 -34.45 3.01 44.04
N ALA A 451 -35.30 4.03 44.14
CA ALA A 451 -36.56 4.11 43.40
C ALA A 451 -36.32 4.69 42.01
N HIS A 452 -36.92 4.05 41.00
CA HIS A 452 -36.85 4.43 39.59
C HIS A 452 -38.25 4.62 39.03
N VAL A 453 -38.39 5.54 38.08
CA VAL A 453 -39.64 5.75 37.32
C VAL A 453 -39.29 5.87 35.85
N VAL A 454 -39.54 4.80 35.11
CA VAL A 454 -39.26 4.75 33.67
C VAL A 454 -40.55 5.01 32.90
N GLU A 455 -40.52 6.00 32.01
CA GLU A 455 -41.59 6.26 31.06
C GLU A 455 -41.38 5.40 29.82
N VAL A 456 -42.36 4.57 29.51
CA VAL A 456 -42.37 3.69 28.33
C VAL A 456 -43.41 4.18 27.34
N PHE A 457 -43.02 4.43 26.09
CA PHE A 457 -43.91 4.93 25.05
C PHE A 457 -43.72 4.14 23.75
N ALA A 458 -44.78 4.02 22.97
CA ALA A 458 -44.75 3.38 21.67
C ALA A 458 -44.41 4.40 20.60
N VAL A 459 -43.74 3.97 19.54
CA VAL A 459 -43.42 4.78 18.36
C VAL A 459 -43.90 4.04 17.12
N ASP A 460 -44.71 4.70 16.30
CA ASP A 460 -45.18 4.14 15.03
C ASP A 460 -44.17 4.30 13.89
N ALA A 461 -44.51 3.77 12.72
CA ALA A 461 -43.66 3.82 11.53
C ALA A 461 -43.42 5.23 10.99
N VAL A 462 -44.21 6.23 11.42
CA VAL A 462 -44.07 7.63 11.03
C VAL A 462 -43.47 8.49 12.15
N GLY A 463 -43.01 7.87 13.24
CA GLY A 463 -42.32 8.51 14.35
C GLY A 463 -43.23 9.21 15.37
N GLN A 464 -44.55 8.98 15.33
CA GLN A 464 -45.44 9.52 16.37
C GLN A 464 -45.29 8.72 17.67
N GLU A 465 -45.16 9.43 18.79
CA GLU A 465 -45.14 8.83 20.13
C GLU A 465 -46.56 8.67 20.68
N SER A 466 -46.80 7.59 21.41
CA SER A 466 -48.00 7.47 22.26
C SER A 466 -47.84 8.21 23.59
N ALA A 467 -48.93 8.30 24.35
CA ALA A 467 -48.85 8.78 25.73
C ALA A 467 -47.92 7.84 26.54
N PRO A 468 -46.92 8.39 27.27
CA PRO A 468 -45.99 7.57 28.03
C PRO A 468 -46.68 6.89 29.22
N VAL A 469 -46.25 5.67 29.51
CA VAL A 469 -46.68 4.89 30.68
C VAL A 469 -45.58 4.93 31.72
N PRO A 470 -45.80 5.56 32.90
CA PRO A 470 -44.83 5.55 33.99
C PRO A 470 -44.83 4.18 34.67
N VAL A 471 -43.64 3.59 34.80
CA VAL A 471 -43.42 2.30 35.45
C VAL A 471 -42.50 2.53 36.66
N PRO A 472 -43.08 2.72 37.86
CA PRO A 472 -42.29 2.84 39.08
C PRO A 472 -41.78 1.46 39.52
N PHE A 473 -40.54 1.34 39.94
CA PHE A 473 -39.98 0.12 40.56
C PHE A 473 -38.83 0.48 41.51
N THR A 474 -38.42 -0.46 42.36
CA THR A 474 -37.35 -0.22 43.35
C THR A 474 -36.27 -1.29 43.23
N ILE A 475 -35.03 -0.86 43.03
CA ILE A 475 -33.88 -1.76 43.09
C ILE A 475 -33.50 -1.98 44.56
N VAL A 476 -33.37 -3.25 44.95
CA VAL A 476 -32.92 -3.66 46.27
C VAL A 476 -31.62 -4.46 46.18
N ARG A 477 -30.69 -4.24 47.11
CA ARG A 477 -29.54 -5.12 47.29
C ARG A 477 -30.01 -6.53 47.64
N ALA A 478 -29.43 -7.54 46.99
CA ALA A 478 -29.54 -8.92 47.44
C ALA A 478 -28.88 -9.04 48.83
N GLN A 479 -29.64 -9.48 49.85
CA GLN A 479 -29.03 -9.86 51.13
C GLN A 479 -28.20 -11.13 50.92
N ALA A 480 -26.89 -11.06 51.18
CA ALA A 480 -26.05 -12.24 51.29
C ALA A 480 -26.52 -13.07 52.48
N GLY A 481 -27.02 -14.28 52.22
CA GLY A 481 -27.40 -15.23 53.26
C GLY A 481 -26.23 -15.52 54.19
N THR A 482 -26.44 -15.36 55.48
CA THR A 482 -25.56 -15.81 56.55
C THR A 482 -25.35 -17.32 56.45
N MET A 483 -24.16 -17.78 56.08
CA MET A 483 -23.75 -19.17 56.33
C MET A 483 -23.55 -19.36 57.83
N ALA A 484 -24.38 -20.23 58.43
CA ALA A 484 -24.19 -20.73 59.77
C ALA A 484 -22.96 -21.63 59.81
N TYR A 485 -21.97 -21.28 60.64
CA TYR A 485 -20.97 -22.24 61.11
C TYR A 485 -21.63 -23.16 62.14
N GLY A 486 -21.68 -24.46 61.84
CA GLY A 486 -22.07 -25.53 62.77
C GLY A 486 -20.88 -26.46 63.00
N HIS A 487 -20.59 -26.69 64.29
CA HIS A 487 -19.47 -27.41 64.89
C HIS A 487 -19.27 -28.86 64.47
#